data_AF-A0A951BC62-F1
#
_entry.id   AF-A0A951BC62-F1
#
_cell.length_a   1.000
_cell.length_b   1.000
_cell.length_c   1.000
_cell.angle_alpha   90.00
_cell.angle_beta   90.00
_cell.angle_gamma   90.00
#
_symmetry.space_group_name_H-M   'P 1'
#
loop_
_entity.id
_entity.type
_entity.pdbx_description
1 polymer ?
#
loop_
_entity_poly.entity_id
_entity_poly.type
_entity_poly.pdbx_seq_one_letter_code
_entity_poly.pdbx_strand_id
1 'polypeptide(L)'
;MLRPGNNEAWFAQPALELIHNGTFGTPVIDGKGTWLAGIEQHTYWIMPLYPLIEAPWFKVVGFSLLRQRALTIVFGAILLACLMLLVRRLIGSRAAALLAGALLACDAAYLRF
;
A
#
# COMPACT_ATOMS: atom_id res chain seq x y z
N MET A 1 16.92 3.43 -6.14
CA MET A 1 15.49 3.19 -5.82
C MET A 1 15.30 2.63 -4.39
N LEU A 2 16.03 3.15 -3.39
CA LEU A 2 15.93 2.68 -1.98
C LEU A 2 15.79 3.85 -0.98
N ARG A 3 15.60 5.09 -1.46
CA ARG A 3 15.47 6.23 -0.57
C ARG A 3 14.06 6.21 0.01
N PRO A 4 13.91 6.13 1.34
CA PRO A 4 12.59 6.19 1.94
C PRO A 4 11.97 7.56 1.68
N GLY A 5 10.69 7.56 1.31
CA GLY A 5 9.92 8.78 1.09
C GLY A 5 9.14 9.17 2.35
N ASN A 6 8.86 10.46 2.54
CA ASN A 6 8.04 10.92 3.67
C ASN A 6 6.68 10.21 3.71
N ASN A 7 6.12 9.88 2.55
CA ASN A 7 4.84 9.19 2.42
C ASN A 7 4.86 7.81 3.11
N GLU A 8 5.93 7.03 2.98
CA GLU A 8 5.96 5.68 3.58
C GLU A 8 5.76 5.74 5.10
N ALA A 9 6.36 6.75 5.75
CA ALA A 9 6.14 7.01 7.16
C ALA A 9 4.70 7.46 7.42
N TRP A 10 4.19 8.44 6.68
CA TRP A 10 2.84 8.99 6.87
C TRP A 10 1.73 7.93 6.77
N PHE A 11 1.84 7.02 5.81
CA PHE A 11 0.85 5.95 5.59
C PHE A 11 0.96 4.82 6.61
N ALA A 12 2.15 4.56 7.18
CA ALA A 12 2.34 3.52 8.20
C ALA A 12 1.86 3.95 9.61
N GLN A 13 1.81 5.26 9.90
CA GLN A 13 1.49 5.77 11.23
C GLN A 13 0.10 5.30 11.74
N PRO A 14 -1.00 5.40 10.98
CA PRO A 14 -2.32 4.98 11.49
C PRO A 14 -2.35 3.50 11.85
N ALA A 15 -1.64 2.66 11.11
CA ALA A 15 -1.51 1.24 11.42
C ALA A 15 -0.73 1.01 12.72
N LEU A 16 0.39 1.73 12.92
CA LEU A 16 1.21 1.64 14.14
C LEU A 16 0.48 2.18 15.38
N GLU A 17 -0.22 3.30 15.25
CA GLU A 17 -1.05 3.89 16.29
C GLU A 17 -2.18 2.93 16.71
N LEU A 18 -2.81 2.25 15.73
CA LEU A 18 -3.84 1.26 16.02
C LEU A 18 -3.29 0.04 16.78
N ILE A 19 -2.04 -0.34 16.54
CA ILE A 19 -1.38 -1.45 17.22
C ILE A 19 -0.98 -1.09 18.65
N HIS A 20 -0.37 0.09 18.86
CA HIS A 20 0.22 0.45 20.14
C HIS A 20 -0.73 1.20 21.08
N ASN A 21 -1.57 2.09 20.52
CA ASN A 21 -2.34 3.06 21.29
C ASN A 21 -3.87 2.89 21.10
N GLY A 22 -4.30 2.10 20.11
CA GLY A 22 -5.71 1.92 19.77
C GLY A 22 -6.35 3.13 19.10
N THR A 23 -5.54 4.10 18.69
CA THR A 23 -5.91 5.32 17.95
C THR A 23 -5.70 5.10 16.44
N PHE A 24 -6.19 6.03 15.61
CA PHE A 24 -6.05 5.91 14.15
C PHE A 24 -5.51 7.22 13.55
N GLY A 25 -4.45 7.75 14.15
CA GLY A 25 -3.86 9.04 13.82
C GLY A 25 -2.58 8.97 12.98
N THR A 26 -2.09 10.13 12.58
CA THR A 26 -0.79 10.31 11.92
C THR A 26 0.02 11.38 12.66
N PRO A 27 0.60 11.06 13.83
CA PRO A 27 1.20 12.06 14.70
C PRO A 27 2.53 12.66 14.20
N VAL A 28 3.05 12.14 13.10
CA VAL A 28 4.20 12.71 12.40
C VAL A 28 3.84 13.98 11.59
N ILE A 29 2.54 14.24 11.38
CA ILE A 29 2.05 15.42 10.66
C ILE A 29 1.39 16.36 11.67
N ASP A 30 2.00 17.52 11.91
CA ASP A 30 1.36 18.56 12.73
C ASP A 30 0.22 19.23 11.95
N GLY A 31 -1.01 18.94 12.36
CA GLY A 31 -2.22 19.49 11.76
C GLY A 31 -2.64 20.86 12.31
N LYS A 32 -2.00 21.39 13.36
CA LYS A 32 -2.45 22.61 14.05
C LYS A 32 -2.47 23.82 13.11
N GLY A 33 -3.59 24.55 13.11
CA GLY A 33 -3.77 25.72 12.25
C GLY A 33 -3.94 25.40 10.76
N THR A 34 -4.09 24.13 10.40
CA THR A 34 -4.33 23.69 9.02
C THR A 34 -5.70 23.00 8.90
N TRP A 35 -6.09 22.62 7.67
CA TRP A 35 -7.28 21.82 7.41
C TRP A 35 -7.18 20.37 7.94
N LEU A 36 -6.00 19.96 8.43
CA LEU A 36 -5.73 18.65 9.05
C LEU A 36 -5.76 18.70 10.58
N ALA A 37 -6.39 19.71 11.18
CA ALA A 37 -6.50 19.81 12.64
C ALA A 37 -7.08 18.50 13.24
N GLY A 38 -6.35 17.90 14.19
CA GLY A 38 -6.72 16.63 14.83
C GLY A 38 -6.18 15.36 14.17
N ILE A 39 -5.39 15.48 13.09
CA ILE A 39 -4.79 14.34 12.36
C ILE A 39 -3.95 13.41 13.26
N GLU A 40 -3.35 13.97 14.30
CA GLU A 40 -2.61 13.27 15.37
C GLU A 40 -3.42 12.14 16.02
N GLN A 41 -4.74 12.28 16.10
CA GLN A 41 -5.66 11.34 16.76
C GLN A 41 -6.46 10.52 15.74
N HIS A 42 -6.95 11.16 14.68
CA HIS A 42 -7.78 10.56 13.65
C HIS A 42 -7.38 11.06 12.26
N THR A 43 -6.94 10.14 11.41
CA THR A 43 -6.57 10.43 10.03
C THR A 43 -7.77 10.23 9.10
N TYR A 44 -8.17 11.30 8.41
CA TYR A 44 -9.26 11.29 7.41
C TYR A 44 -8.80 11.68 6.00
N TRP A 45 -7.51 11.95 5.82
CA TRP A 45 -6.94 12.38 4.55
C TRP A 45 -6.61 11.20 3.60
N ILE A 46 -6.63 9.97 4.11
CA ILE A 46 -6.44 8.72 3.35
C ILE A 46 -7.59 7.76 3.58
N MET A 47 -7.87 6.90 2.60
CA MET A 47 -8.87 5.84 2.77
C MET A 47 -8.40 4.80 3.80
N PRO A 48 -9.28 4.35 4.71
CA PRO A 48 -8.88 3.58 5.88
C PRO A 48 -8.48 2.14 5.56
N LEU A 49 -8.88 1.60 4.40
CA LEU A 49 -8.68 0.19 4.08
C LEU A 49 -7.19 -0.21 4.09
N TYR A 50 -6.31 0.62 3.53
CA TYR A 50 -4.88 0.32 3.46
C TYR A 50 -4.24 0.21 4.85
N PRO A 51 -4.31 1.23 5.73
CA PRO A 51 -3.77 1.13 7.09
C PRO A 51 -4.46 0.04 7.94
N LEU A 52 -5.74 -0.26 7.69
CA LEU A 52 -6.43 -1.38 8.35
C LEU A 52 -5.90 -2.76 7.94
N ILE A 53 -5.34 -2.90 6.73
CA ILE A 53 -4.66 -4.12 6.28
C ILE A 53 -3.20 -4.13 6.77
N GLU A 54 -2.54 -2.98 6.82
CA GLU A 54 -1.17 -2.86 7.36
C GLU A 54 -1.10 -3.23 8.84
N ALA A 55 -2.09 -2.85 9.65
CA ALA A 55 -2.08 -3.13 11.08
C ALA A 55 -1.93 -4.63 11.44
N PRO A 56 -2.78 -5.54 10.92
CA PRO A 56 -2.59 -6.98 11.15
C PRO A 56 -1.30 -7.50 10.49
N TRP A 57 -0.89 -6.96 9.34
CA TRP A 57 0.38 -7.33 8.71
C TRP A 57 1.57 -7.04 9.63
N PHE A 58 1.67 -5.82 10.18
CA PHE A 58 2.71 -5.45 11.13
C PHE A 58 2.64 -6.23 12.43
N LYS A 59 1.45 -6.64 12.90
CA LYS A 59 1.33 -7.55 14.05
C LYS A 59 1.93 -8.94 13.76
N VAL A 60 1.76 -9.47 12.54
CA VAL A 60 2.22 -10.82 12.17
C VAL A 60 3.70 -10.86 11.82
N VAL A 61 4.17 -9.96 10.96
CA VAL A 61 5.56 -9.99 10.45
C VAL A 61 6.49 -8.99 11.13
N GLY A 62 5.95 -8.11 12.00
CA GLY A 62 6.65 -7.01 12.64
C GLY A 62 6.81 -5.79 11.72
N PHE A 63 7.01 -4.61 12.31
CA PHE A 63 7.24 -3.37 11.54
C PHE A 63 8.65 -3.28 10.94
N SER A 64 8.74 -2.94 9.66
CA SER A 64 9.97 -2.57 8.93
C SER A 64 9.60 -1.99 7.57
N LEU A 65 10.40 -1.06 7.04
CA LEU A 65 10.19 -0.48 5.70
C LEU A 65 10.10 -1.56 4.60
N LEU A 66 10.97 -2.58 4.66
CA LEU A 66 10.95 -3.67 3.67
C LEU A 66 9.68 -4.52 3.79
N ARG A 67 9.17 -4.71 5.00
CA ARG A 67 7.95 -5.47 5.26
C ARG A 67 6.71 -4.71 4.81
N GLN A 68 6.71 -3.39 4.99
CA GLN A 68 5.67 -2.52 4.43
C GLN A 68 5.62 -2.63 2.91
N ARG A 69 6.77 -2.51 2.24
CA ARG A 69 6.87 -2.68 0.78
C ARG A 69 6.45 -4.08 0.32
N ALA A 70 6.78 -5.11 1.09
CA ALA A 70 6.39 -6.49 0.78
C ALA A 70 4.87 -6.65 0.68
N LEU A 71 4.09 -5.96 1.52
CA LEU A 71 2.63 -5.97 1.43
C LEU A 71 2.16 -5.43 0.07
N THR A 72 2.66 -4.27 -0.34
CA THR A 72 2.32 -3.65 -1.63
C THR A 72 2.77 -4.52 -2.81
N ILE A 73 3.93 -5.18 -2.70
CA ILE A 73 4.42 -6.13 -3.72
C ILE A 73 3.47 -7.33 -3.84
N VAL A 74 2.95 -7.86 -2.73
CA VAL A 74 1.97 -8.95 -2.75
C VAL A 74 0.69 -8.52 -3.45
N PHE A 75 0.14 -7.35 -3.12
CA PHE A 75 -1.05 -6.83 -3.80
C PHE A 75 -0.79 -6.49 -5.27
N GLY A 76 0.42 -6.04 -5.62
CA GLY A 76 0.88 -5.92 -7.00
C GLY A 76 0.80 -7.26 -7.72
N ALA A 77 1.45 -8.31 -7.19
CA ALA A 77 1.40 -9.64 -7.79
C ALA A 77 -0.03 -10.18 -7.95
N ILE A 78 -0.91 -9.94 -6.98
CA ILE A 78 -2.34 -10.29 -7.07
C ILE A 78 -3.01 -9.52 -8.22
N LEU A 79 -2.79 -8.21 -8.32
CA LEU A 79 -3.32 -7.38 -9.40
C LEU A 79 -2.82 -7.87 -10.77
N LEU A 80 -1.53 -8.18 -10.90
CA LEU A 80 -0.95 -8.70 -12.13
C LEU A 80 -1.62 -10.02 -12.54
N ALA A 81 -1.78 -10.95 -11.60
CA ALA A 81 -2.48 -12.22 -11.84
C ALA A 81 -3.94 -11.99 -12.26
N CYS A 82 -4.66 -11.09 -11.58
CA CYS A 82 -6.04 -10.74 -11.93
C CYS A 82 -6.14 -10.17 -13.35
N LEU A 83 -5.22 -9.30 -13.75
CA LEU A 83 -5.18 -8.73 -15.10
C LEU A 83 -4.87 -9.80 -16.16
N MET A 84 -3.93 -10.70 -15.90
CA MET A 84 -3.65 -11.83 -16.80
C MET A 84 -4.88 -12.73 -16.96
N LEU A 85 -5.60 -13.01 -15.87
CA LEU A 85 -6.83 -13.80 -15.91
C LEU A 85 -7.95 -13.07 -16.67
N LEU A 86 -8.06 -11.75 -16.51
CA LEU A 86 -9.01 -10.92 -17.25
C LEU A 86 -8.73 -10.98 -18.76
N VAL A 87 -7.48 -10.75 -19.17
CA VAL A 87 -7.06 -10.84 -20.58
C VAL A 87 -7.33 -12.24 -21.14
N ARG A 88 -7.03 -13.28 -20.37
CA ARG A 88 -7.32 -14.66 -20.76
C ARG A 88 -8.82 -14.89 -20.96
N ARG A 89 -9.68 -14.33 -20.12
CA ARG A 89 -11.14 -14.47 -20.26
C ARG A 89 -11.72 -13.67 -21.42
N LEU A 90 -11.17 -12.49 -21.71
CA LEU A 90 -11.66 -11.62 -22.78
C LEU A 90 -11.19 -12.06 -24.17
N ILE A 91 -9.92 -12.47 -24.29
CA ILE A 91 -9.30 -12.81 -25.60
C ILE A 91 -9.36 -14.33 -25.86
N GLY A 92 -9.45 -15.15 -24.82
CA GLY A 92 -9.41 -16.62 -24.93
C GLY A 92 -8.01 -17.20 -25.19
N SER A 93 -7.00 -16.37 -25.45
CA SER A 93 -5.62 -16.79 -25.72
C SER A 93 -4.72 -16.73 -24.48
N ARG A 94 -4.04 -17.85 -24.18
CA ARG A 94 -3.03 -17.91 -23.11
C ARG A 94 -1.80 -17.07 -23.43
N ALA A 95 -1.38 -17.02 -24.70
CA ALA A 95 -0.23 -16.24 -25.13
C ALA A 95 -0.46 -14.74 -24.94
N ALA A 96 -1.66 -14.25 -25.26
CA ALA A 96 -2.03 -12.85 -25.05
C ALA A 96 -2.00 -12.45 -23.57
N ALA A 97 -2.47 -13.32 -22.68
CA ALA A 97 -2.42 -13.09 -21.24
C ALA A 97 -0.99 -13.03 -20.69
N LEU A 98 -0.11 -13.93 -21.15
CA LEU A 98 1.32 -13.91 -20.76
C LEU A 98 2.03 -12.66 -21.29
N LEU A 99 1.76 -12.27 -22.53
CA LEU A 99 2.31 -11.05 -23.12
C LEU A 99 1.89 -9.81 -22.33
N ALA A 100 0.60 -9.67 -22.01
CA ALA A 100 0.09 -8.56 -21.20
C ALA A 100 0.73 -8.54 -19.80
N GLY A 101 0.84 -9.70 -19.15
CA GLY A 101 1.53 -9.82 -17.87
C GLY A 101 3.01 -9.42 -17.94
N ALA A 102 3.74 -9.87 -18.97
CA ALA A 102 5.15 -9.52 -19.16
C ALA A 102 5.35 -8.02 -19.42
N LEU A 103 4.49 -7.41 -20.24
CA LEU A 103 4.54 -5.98 -20.51
C LEU A 103 4.29 -5.16 -19.23
N LEU A 104 3.28 -5.52 -18.44
CA LEU A 104 2.97 -4.84 -17.17
C LEU A 104 4.07 -5.06 -16.12
N ALA A 105 4.65 -6.25 -16.04
CA ALA A 105 5.73 -6.56 -15.11
C ALA A 105 7.02 -5.78 -15.41
N CYS A 106 7.25 -5.42 -16.68
CA CYS A 106 8.38 -4.60 -17.11
C CYS A 106 8.07 -3.09 -17.10
N ASP A 107 6.83 -2.68 -16.84
CA ASP A 107 6.44 -1.29 -16.87
C ASP A 107 6.97 -0.54 -15.64
N ALA A 108 7.67 0.57 -15.88
CA ALA A 108 8.31 1.34 -14.82
C ALA A 108 7.30 2.08 -13.93
N ALA A 109 6.11 2.41 -14.43
CA ALA A 109 5.07 3.02 -13.60
C ALA A 109 4.45 1.99 -12.65
N TYR A 110 4.28 0.75 -13.12
CA TYR A 110 3.79 -0.36 -12.32
C TYR A 110 4.76 -0.78 -11.20
N LEU A 111 6.06 -0.78 -11.47
CA LEU A 111 7.10 -1.13 -10.49
C LEU A 111 7.45 0.01 -9.52
N ARG A 112 6.78 1.16 -9.62
CA ARG A 112 7.06 2.31 -8.75
C ARG A 112 6.21 2.23 -7.49
N PHE A 113 6.87 2.18 -6.35
CA PHE A 113 6.28 2.19 -5.01
C PHE A 113 6.85 3.37 -4.21
#